data_AF-A0A6L8UB23-F1
#
_entry.id   AF-A0A6L8UB23-F1
#
_cell.length_a   1.000
_cell.length_b   1.000
_cell.length_c   1.000
_cell.angle_alpha   90.00
_cell.angle_beta   90.00
_cell.angle_gamma   90.00
#
_symmetry.space_group_name_H-M   'P 1'
#
loop_
_entity.id
_entity.type
_entity.pdbx_description
1 polymer ?
#
loop_
_entity_poly.entity_id
_entity_poly.type
_entity_poly.pdbx_seq_one_letter_code
_entity_poly.pdbx_strand_id
1 'polypeptide(L)'
;MEKSILQGLRNAFEKNNELRGFNVPKSDGTIKVGYADLKPEFFIQCQIAFQIKTDFSDYEIALEVPTELFKNSSVDINERLSLNSFFRKWKIHKNGFLDIGIYDINSKAICPIEIKLINPQKKRILKDLKRLLDFLNNDNSTIDCAYFVYIYKEKIHYSLEQITTDITNANNKIQKLLNAKFENYKNKFIFDSCCESIGSYSNFESSDQMDGYEPLDLGELISENIHYVGVVIKITKR
;
A
#
# COMPACT_ATOMS: atom_id res chain seq x y z
N MET A 1 -7.93 -9.61 -21.00
CA MET A 1 -7.13 -9.75 -19.76
C MET A 1 -8.01 -9.28 -18.63
N GLU A 2 -8.40 -10.15 -17.71
CA GLU A 2 -9.18 -9.75 -16.54
C GLU A 2 -8.36 -8.71 -15.75
N LYS A 3 -8.86 -7.48 -15.70
CA LYS A 3 -8.25 -6.47 -14.83
C LYS A 3 -8.42 -7.00 -13.39
N SER A 4 -7.33 -7.20 -12.67
CA SER A 4 -7.35 -7.65 -11.28
C SER A 4 -6.94 -6.52 -10.34
N ILE A 5 -7.46 -6.48 -9.11
CA ILE A 5 -7.06 -5.48 -8.09
C ILE A 5 -5.53 -5.44 -7.90
N LEU A 6 -4.86 -6.58 -8.08
CA LEU A 6 -3.40 -6.68 -8.12
C LEU A 6 -2.77 -5.76 -9.19
N GLN A 7 -3.36 -5.67 -10.38
CA GLN A 7 -2.88 -4.74 -11.42
C GLN A 7 -3.06 -3.28 -10.99
N GLY A 8 -4.18 -2.94 -10.33
CA GLY A 8 -4.39 -1.60 -9.80
C GLY A 8 -3.35 -1.23 -8.73
N LEU A 9 -3.00 -2.18 -7.86
CA LEU A 9 -1.92 -2.01 -6.88
C LEU A 9 -0.55 -1.82 -7.54
N ARG A 10 -0.23 -2.60 -8.57
CA ARG A 10 1.01 -2.44 -9.36
C ARG A 10 1.10 -1.08 -10.01
N ASN A 11 0.04 -0.67 -10.71
CA ASN A 11 -0.03 0.66 -11.31
C ASN A 11 0.13 1.77 -10.28
N ALA A 12 -0.40 1.58 -9.06
CA ALA A 12 -0.29 2.56 -7.99
C ALA A 12 1.15 2.69 -7.49
N PHE A 13 1.93 1.61 -7.47
CA PHE A 13 3.34 1.66 -7.12
C PHE A 13 4.19 2.27 -8.23
N GLU A 14 3.96 1.89 -9.48
CA GLU A 14 4.73 2.39 -10.62
C GLU A 14 4.56 3.89 -10.83
N LYS A 15 3.32 4.39 -10.73
CA LYS A 15 2.99 5.81 -11.01
C LYS A 15 3.28 6.75 -9.84
N ASN A 16 3.44 6.23 -8.63
CA ASN A 16 3.60 7.06 -7.44
C ASN A 16 5.08 7.40 -7.21
N ASN A 17 5.56 8.37 -7.97
CA ASN A 17 6.90 8.94 -7.84
C ASN A 17 7.05 9.81 -6.56
N GLU A 18 5.94 10.30 -5.99
CA GLU A 18 5.97 11.17 -4.80
C GLU A 18 6.46 10.44 -3.54
N LEU A 19 6.36 9.11 -3.52
CA LEU A 19 6.94 8.29 -2.45
C LEU A 19 8.47 8.32 -2.42
N ARG A 20 9.14 8.63 -3.54
CA ARG A 20 10.61 8.76 -3.62
C ARG A 20 11.15 9.99 -2.88
N GLY A 21 10.27 10.91 -2.48
CA GLY A 21 10.64 12.18 -1.86
C GLY A 21 9.72 12.58 -0.71
N PHE A 22 9.33 11.66 0.18
CA PHE A 22 8.74 12.07 1.46
C PHE A 22 9.75 12.94 2.22
N ASN A 23 9.59 14.26 2.10
CA ASN A 23 10.29 15.22 2.94
C ASN A 23 9.85 15.00 4.39
N VAL A 24 10.69 14.30 5.16
CA VAL A 24 10.54 14.17 6.60
C VAL A 24 10.94 15.52 7.23
N PRO A 25 10.15 16.09 8.16
CA PRO A 25 10.53 17.31 8.85
C PRO A 25 11.90 17.17 9.50
N LYS A 26 12.83 18.07 9.14
CA LYS A 26 14.08 18.23 9.86
C LYS A 26 13.79 18.86 11.23
N SER A 27 14.61 18.51 12.21
CA SER A 27 14.54 19.02 13.59
C SER A 27 14.77 20.54 13.71
N ASP A 28 15.09 21.21 12.62
CA ASP A 28 15.33 22.65 12.50
C ASP A 28 14.10 23.46 12.07
N GLY A 29 12.95 22.81 11.86
CA GLY A 29 11.65 23.48 11.80
C GLY A 29 11.22 24.01 10.42
N THR A 30 11.92 23.68 9.33
CA THR A 30 11.45 24.05 7.98
C THR A 30 10.89 22.86 7.21
N ILE A 31 9.57 22.85 7.01
CA ILE A 31 8.87 22.24 5.87
C ILE A 31 7.71 23.14 5.46
N LYS A 32 7.64 23.49 4.18
CA LYS A 32 6.40 23.83 3.44
C LYS A 32 6.75 23.67 1.96
N VAL A 33 6.01 22.90 1.16
CA VAL A 33 4.61 23.17 0.79
C VAL A 33 3.81 21.87 0.61
N GLY A 34 2.56 21.85 1.08
CA GLY A 34 1.50 21.00 0.52
C GLY A 34 0.98 19.82 1.33
N TYR A 35 1.74 19.23 2.26
CA TYR A 35 1.29 17.98 2.92
C TYR A 35 1.82 17.79 4.36
N ALA A 36 2.35 18.84 4.99
CA ALA A 36 3.11 18.77 6.25
C ALA A 36 2.39 18.08 7.44
N ASP A 37 1.08 17.98 7.31
CA ASP A 37 0.17 17.48 8.32
C ASP A 37 -0.34 16.06 7.98
N LEU A 38 -0.34 15.67 6.70
CA LEU A 38 -0.91 14.40 6.26
C LEU A 38 0.07 13.24 6.52
N LYS A 39 -0.41 12.21 7.20
CA LYS A 39 0.38 11.00 7.41
C LYS A 39 0.71 10.31 6.07
N PRO A 40 1.97 9.91 5.83
CA PRO A 40 2.36 9.19 4.62
C PRO A 40 1.45 7.98 4.32
N GLU A 41 0.99 7.28 5.36
CA GLU A 41 -0.01 6.21 5.30
C GLU A 41 -1.21 6.58 4.44
N PHE A 42 -1.81 7.71 4.79
CA PHE A 42 -3.09 8.14 4.29
C PHE A 42 -2.93 8.66 2.87
N PHE A 43 -1.79 9.27 2.56
CA PHE A 43 -1.42 9.63 1.20
C PHE A 43 -1.33 8.41 0.29
N ILE A 44 -0.55 7.40 0.69
CA ILE A 44 -0.36 6.14 -0.07
C ILE A 44 -1.69 5.43 -0.27
N GLN A 45 -2.48 5.31 0.80
CA GLN A 45 -3.82 4.73 0.77
C GLN A 45 -4.72 5.43 -0.25
N CYS A 46 -4.73 6.76 -0.27
CA CYS A 46 -5.49 7.53 -1.24
C CYS A 46 -4.98 7.29 -2.67
N GLN A 47 -3.66 7.29 -2.89
CA GLN A 47 -3.08 7.05 -4.21
C GLN A 47 -3.43 5.65 -4.75
N ILE A 48 -3.36 4.62 -3.90
CA ILE A 48 -3.81 3.27 -4.24
C ILE A 48 -5.31 3.29 -4.59
N ALA A 49 -6.14 3.94 -3.78
CA ALA A 49 -7.57 3.99 -3.99
C ALA A 49 -7.96 4.72 -5.29
N PHE A 50 -7.33 5.87 -5.59
CA PHE A 50 -7.54 6.62 -6.83
C PHE A 50 -7.08 5.85 -8.06
N GLN A 51 -5.92 5.18 -7.98
CA GLN A 51 -5.43 4.38 -9.10
C GLN A 51 -6.36 3.20 -9.38
N ILE A 52 -6.82 2.49 -8.34
CA ILE A 52 -7.83 1.43 -8.50
C ILE A 52 -9.12 2.01 -9.09
N LYS A 53 -9.64 3.14 -8.60
CA LYS A 53 -10.85 3.75 -9.17
C LYS A 53 -10.68 4.14 -10.65
N THR A 54 -9.49 4.58 -11.02
CA THR A 54 -9.16 4.96 -12.41
C THR A 54 -9.11 3.72 -13.31
N ASP A 55 -8.48 2.64 -12.84
CA ASP A 55 -8.35 1.40 -13.61
C ASP A 55 -9.68 0.62 -13.68
N PHE A 56 -10.53 0.79 -12.67
CA PHE A 56 -11.82 0.13 -12.45
C PHE A 56 -12.92 1.16 -12.18
N SER A 57 -13.35 1.86 -13.23
CA SER A 57 -14.38 2.91 -13.14
C SER A 57 -15.69 2.44 -12.51
N ASP A 58 -15.99 1.16 -12.64
CA ASP A 58 -17.26 0.57 -12.20
C ASP A 58 -17.24 0.16 -10.72
N TYR A 59 -16.07 0.18 -10.07
CA TYR A 59 -15.98 -0.10 -8.63
C TYR A 59 -16.27 1.16 -7.82
N GLU A 60 -16.99 0.99 -6.73
CA GLU A 60 -17.05 2.00 -5.70
C GLU A 60 -15.94 1.73 -4.67
N ILE A 61 -15.24 2.79 -4.26
CA ILE A 61 -14.10 2.71 -3.34
C ILE A 61 -14.41 3.59 -2.14
N ALA A 62 -14.24 3.03 -0.94
CA ALA A 62 -14.36 3.76 0.31
C ALA A 62 -13.09 3.61 1.14
N LEU A 63 -12.73 4.69 1.85
CA LEU A 63 -11.57 4.73 2.73
C LEU A 63 -12.01 4.58 4.19
N GLU A 64 -11.17 3.95 5.02
CA GLU A 64 -11.41 3.80 6.46
C GLU A 64 -12.79 3.19 6.75
N VAL A 65 -13.02 1.99 6.22
CA VAL A 65 -14.31 1.31 6.34
C VAL A 65 -14.36 0.51 7.65
N PRO A 66 -15.36 0.71 8.53
CA PRO A 66 -15.52 -0.13 9.70
C PRO A 66 -15.64 -1.60 9.30
N THR A 67 -14.89 -2.47 9.97
CA THR A 67 -14.87 -3.91 9.69
C THR A 67 -16.28 -4.52 9.76
N GLU A 68 -17.13 -4.05 10.67
CA GLU A 68 -18.50 -4.55 10.86
C GLU A 68 -19.45 -4.16 9.72
N LEU A 69 -19.28 -2.97 9.14
CA LEU A 69 -20.07 -2.52 8.00
C LEU A 69 -19.68 -3.27 6.73
N PHE A 70 -18.38 -3.53 6.56
CA PHE A 70 -17.87 -4.20 5.37
C PHE A 70 -18.34 -5.66 5.24
N LYS A 71 -18.62 -6.34 6.36
CA LYS A 71 -19.08 -7.74 6.37
C LYS A 71 -20.53 -7.92 5.91
N ASN A 72 -21.38 -6.92 6.11
CA ASN A 72 -22.81 -7.16 6.30
C ASN A 72 -23.76 -6.75 5.17
N SER A 73 -23.38 -5.98 4.14
CA SER A 73 -24.13 -5.80 2.87
C SER A 73 -23.73 -4.53 2.12
N SER A 74 -24.33 -4.33 0.93
CA SER A 74 -24.54 -3.07 0.22
C SER A 74 -24.48 -1.85 1.14
N VAL A 75 -23.31 -1.21 1.21
CA VAL A 75 -23.14 -0.03 2.05
C VAL A 75 -23.62 1.16 1.25
N ASP A 76 -24.53 1.97 1.80
CA ASP A 76 -24.74 3.32 1.27
C ASP A 76 -23.44 4.10 1.51
N ILE A 77 -22.61 4.19 0.46
CA ILE A 77 -21.29 4.81 0.54
C ILE A 77 -21.50 6.33 0.64
N ASN A 78 -21.72 6.79 1.87
CA ASN A 78 -21.93 8.21 2.20
C ASN A 78 -20.76 9.11 1.78
N GLU A 79 -19.57 8.54 1.56
CA GLU A 79 -18.42 9.27 1.02
C GLU A 79 -17.80 8.50 -0.15
N ARG A 80 -18.28 8.84 -1.35
CA ARG A 80 -17.58 8.50 -2.59
C ARG A 80 -16.23 9.22 -2.59
N LEU A 81 -15.19 8.52 -3.04
CA LEU A 81 -13.83 9.05 -3.12
C LEU A 81 -13.83 10.38 -3.89
N SER A 82 -13.57 11.48 -3.17
CA SER A 82 -13.39 12.80 -3.74
C SER A 82 -12.14 13.45 -3.13
N LEU A 83 -11.46 14.29 -3.91
CA LEU A 83 -10.37 15.11 -3.40
C LEU A 83 -10.79 16.03 -2.24
N ASN A 84 -12.08 16.34 -2.10
CA ASN A 84 -12.59 17.17 -1.00
C ASN A 84 -12.86 16.38 0.29
N SER A 85 -13.26 15.11 0.20
CA SER A 85 -13.42 14.25 1.38
C SER A 85 -12.07 13.89 2.03
N PHE A 86 -10.99 13.89 1.23
CA PHE A 86 -9.59 13.71 1.66
C PHE A 86 -9.17 14.69 2.78
N PHE A 87 -9.54 15.98 2.68
CA PHE A 87 -9.05 16.99 3.61
C PHE A 87 -9.84 17.06 4.94
N ARG A 88 -11.03 16.47 5.01
CA ARG A 88 -11.95 16.66 6.15
C ARG A 88 -11.83 15.60 7.26
N LYS A 89 -11.30 14.40 6.98
CA LYS A 89 -11.25 13.30 7.95
C LYS A 89 -9.93 13.25 8.73
N TRP A 90 -9.73 14.22 9.60
CA TRP A 90 -8.56 14.30 10.49
C TRP A 90 -8.75 13.70 11.89
N LYS A 91 -9.90 13.10 12.15
CA LYS A 91 -10.23 12.44 13.43
C LYS A 91 -10.56 10.98 13.19
N ILE A 92 -9.57 10.16 12.84
CA ILE A 92 -9.76 8.73 12.61
C ILE A 92 -9.48 7.97 13.92
N HIS A 93 -10.51 7.32 14.45
CA HIS A 93 -10.43 6.42 15.59
C HIS A 93 -9.73 5.12 15.18
N LYS A 94 -8.64 4.75 15.87
CA LYS A 94 -7.70 3.67 15.50
C LYS A 94 -8.19 2.23 15.71
N ASN A 95 -9.47 2.00 16.01
CA ASN A 95 -9.95 0.66 16.37
C ASN A 95 -10.92 0.13 15.31
N GLY A 96 -10.51 -0.88 14.55
CA GLY A 96 -11.43 -1.74 13.80
C GLY A 96 -11.75 -1.32 12.37
N PHE A 97 -10.93 -0.50 11.72
CA PHE A 97 -11.16 -0.06 10.34
C PHE A 97 -10.27 -0.82 9.35
N LEU A 98 -10.83 -1.13 8.19
CA LEU A 98 -10.13 -1.59 6.99
C LEU A 98 -9.74 -0.32 6.21
N ASP A 99 -8.51 -0.26 5.73
CA ASP A 99 -7.99 0.98 5.14
C ASP A 99 -8.72 1.32 3.82
N ILE A 100 -9.00 0.32 2.97
CA ILE A 100 -9.80 0.50 1.75
C ILE A 100 -10.83 -0.63 1.63
N GLY A 101 -12.08 -0.27 1.38
CA GLY A 101 -13.13 -1.20 0.96
C GLY A 101 -13.47 -1.02 -0.52
N ILE A 102 -13.53 -2.13 -1.25
CA ILE A 102 -13.92 -2.17 -2.66
C ILE A 102 -15.31 -2.77 -2.77
N TYR A 103 -16.16 -2.13 -3.55
CA TYR A 103 -17.54 -2.53 -3.80
C TYR A 103 -17.86 -2.54 -5.29
N ASP A 104 -18.86 -3.33 -5.68
CA ASP A 104 -19.39 -3.32 -7.05
C ASP A 104 -20.36 -2.14 -7.28
N ILE A 105 -20.92 -2.04 -8.49
CA ILE A 105 -21.89 -1.02 -8.88
C ILE A 105 -23.20 -1.04 -8.06
N ASN A 106 -23.48 -2.13 -7.36
CA ASN A 106 -24.64 -2.29 -6.48
C ASN A 106 -24.24 -2.10 -5.01
N SER A 107 -23.07 -1.50 -4.78
CA SER A 107 -22.44 -1.27 -3.48
C SER A 107 -22.17 -2.55 -2.69
N LYS A 108 -22.19 -3.74 -3.31
CA LYS A 108 -21.87 -5.01 -2.64
C LYS A 108 -20.37 -5.11 -2.42
N ALA A 109 -19.97 -5.48 -1.20
CA ALA A 109 -18.57 -5.63 -0.83
C ALA A 109 -17.88 -6.73 -1.66
N ILE A 110 -16.76 -6.37 -2.30
CA ILE A 110 -15.92 -7.26 -3.13
C ILE A 110 -14.72 -7.74 -2.31
N CYS A 111 -13.85 -6.81 -1.89
CA CYS A 111 -12.64 -7.15 -1.16
C CYS A 111 -12.09 -5.94 -0.39
N PRO A 112 -11.43 -6.18 0.76
CA PRO A 112 -10.75 -5.13 1.49
C PRO A 112 -9.25 -5.09 1.16
N ILE A 113 -8.66 -3.92 1.33
CA ILE A 113 -7.22 -3.71 1.31
C ILE A 113 -6.81 -3.08 2.64
N GLU A 114 -5.91 -3.77 3.33
CA GLU A 114 -5.23 -3.28 4.53
C GLU A 114 -3.84 -2.77 4.12
N ILE A 115 -3.44 -1.59 4.61
CA ILE A 115 -2.22 -0.89 4.23
C ILE A 115 -1.39 -0.61 5.49
N LYS A 116 -0.09 -0.93 5.44
CA LYS A 116 0.89 -0.54 6.44
C LYS A 116 2.02 0.26 5.81
N LEU A 117 2.58 1.17 6.61
CA LEU A 117 3.65 2.07 6.21
C LEU A 117 4.92 1.41 5.68
N ILE A 118 5.82 2.30 5.26
CA ILE A 118 7.27 2.12 5.21
C ILE A 118 7.79 1.48 6.51
N ASN A 119 8.45 0.32 6.36
CA ASN A 119 9.14 -0.42 7.41
C ASN A 119 8.29 -0.65 8.68
N PRO A 120 7.08 -1.23 8.57
CA PRO A 120 6.27 -1.47 9.74
C PRO A 120 6.94 -2.51 10.63
N GLN A 121 6.80 -2.35 11.94
CA GLN A 121 7.29 -3.33 12.90
C GLN A 121 6.66 -4.71 12.60
N LYS A 122 7.47 -5.76 12.60
CA LYS A 122 7.02 -7.15 12.38
C LYS A 122 5.81 -7.53 13.23
N LYS A 123 5.76 -7.08 14.50
CA LYS A 123 4.63 -7.32 15.40
C LYS A 123 3.31 -6.72 14.88
N ARG A 124 3.36 -5.53 14.25
CA ARG A 124 2.18 -4.89 13.63
C ARG A 124 1.71 -5.65 12.40
N ILE A 125 2.65 -6.03 11.52
CA ILE A 125 2.35 -6.86 10.34
C ILE A 125 1.60 -8.12 10.76
N LEU A 126 2.12 -8.85 11.74
CA LEU A 126 1.50 -10.09 12.23
C LEU A 126 0.12 -9.86 12.85
N LYS A 127 -0.03 -8.78 13.63
CA LYS A 127 -1.31 -8.44 14.28
C LYS A 127 -2.38 -8.13 13.23
N ASP A 128 -2.06 -7.31 12.24
CA ASP A 128 -3.02 -6.83 11.26
C ASP A 128 -3.34 -7.91 10.21
N LEU A 129 -2.35 -8.72 9.79
CA LEU A 129 -2.61 -9.92 9.00
C LEU A 129 -3.53 -10.90 9.73
N LYS A 130 -3.29 -11.14 11.03
CA LYS A 130 -4.18 -11.99 11.82
C LYS A 130 -5.60 -11.43 11.86
N ARG A 131 -5.76 -10.12 12.09
CA ARG A 131 -7.07 -9.44 12.06
C ARG A 131 -7.77 -9.64 10.71
N LEU A 132 -7.03 -9.55 9.61
CA LEU A 132 -7.57 -9.76 8.27
C LEU A 132 -7.98 -11.23 8.02
N LEU A 133 -7.21 -12.18 8.54
CA LEU A 133 -7.57 -13.60 8.51
C LEU A 133 -8.80 -13.92 9.36
N ASP A 134 -8.88 -13.36 10.57
CA ASP A 134 -10.03 -13.52 11.46
C ASP A 134 -11.29 -12.86 10.83
N PHE A 135 -11.11 -11.77 10.09
CA PHE A 135 -12.15 -11.15 9.27
C PHE A 135 -12.64 -12.10 8.17
N LEU A 136 -11.73 -12.68 7.38
CA LEU A 136 -12.10 -13.58 6.30
C LEU A 136 -12.72 -14.87 6.84
N ASN A 137 -12.21 -15.45 7.94
CA ASN A 137 -12.75 -16.68 8.53
C ASN A 137 -14.17 -16.53 9.12
N ASN A 138 -14.83 -15.38 8.95
CA ASN A 138 -16.22 -15.21 9.35
C ASN A 138 -17.15 -15.83 8.29
N ASP A 139 -17.88 -16.88 8.69
CA ASP A 139 -18.73 -17.70 7.81
C ASP A 139 -19.92 -16.93 7.20
N ASN A 140 -20.28 -15.76 7.72
CA ASN A 140 -21.40 -14.96 7.22
C ASN A 140 -21.01 -14.01 6.07
N SER A 141 -19.74 -13.96 5.68
CA SER A 141 -19.23 -13.02 4.68
C SER A 141 -19.03 -13.68 3.33
N THR A 142 -19.59 -13.08 2.26
CA THR A 142 -19.39 -13.49 0.86
C THR A 142 -18.04 -13.03 0.29
N ILE A 143 -17.14 -12.52 1.13
CA ILE A 143 -15.85 -11.99 0.71
C ILE A 143 -14.83 -13.11 0.76
N ASP A 144 -14.29 -13.43 -0.41
CA ASP A 144 -13.37 -14.56 -0.59
C ASP A 144 -11.91 -14.16 -0.73
N CYS A 145 -11.63 -12.86 -0.87
CA CYS A 145 -10.27 -12.38 -0.94
C CYS A 145 -10.04 -11.06 -0.20
N ALA A 146 -8.81 -10.86 0.25
CA ALA A 146 -8.33 -9.61 0.81
C ALA A 146 -6.88 -9.36 0.41
N TYR A 147 -6.50 -8.08 0.41
CA TYR A 147 -5.13 -7.66 0.17
C TYR A 147 -4.55 -7.03 1.43
N PHE A 148 -3.30 -7.37 1.73
CA PHE A 148 -2.48 -6.69 2.72
C PHE A 148 -1.28 -6.10 2.02
N VAL A 149 -1.07 -4.80 2.18
CA VAL A 149 -0.05 -4.02 1.49
C VAL A 149 0.85 -3.38 2.53
N TYR A 150 2.16 -3.44 2.32
CA TYR A 150 3.07 -2.59 3.08
C TYR A 150 4.29 -2.19 2.29
N ILE A 151 4.93 -1.08 2.68
CA ILE A 151 6.15 -0.62 2.01
C ILE A 151 7.37 -1.09 2.81
N TYR A 152 8.31 -1.71 2.11
CA TYR A 152 9.56 -2.22 2.65
C TYR A 152 10.73 -1.42 2.06
N LYS A 153 11.69 -1.09 2.94
CA LYS A 153 13.02 -0.57 2.65
C LYS A 153 13.07 0.86 2.13
N GLU A 154 14.02 1.60 2.67
CA GLU A 154 14.52 2.86 2.15
C GLU A 154 16.02 2.66 1.98
N LYS A 155 16.54 2.72 0.76
CA LYS A 155 17.97 2.79 0.51
C LYS A 155 18.21 3.68 -0.71
N ILE A 156 19.28 4.45 -0.63
CA ILE A 156 19.89 5.09 -1.78
C ILE A 156 20.53 3.96 -2.60
N HIS A 157 20.16 3.86 -3.87
CA HIS A 157 20.68 2.84 -4.77
C HIS A 157 21.46 3.45 -5.93
N TYR A 158 22.39 2.65 -6.43
CA TYR A 158 23.32 3.02 -7.49
C TYR A 158 23.15 2.14 -8.75
N SER A 159 22.28 1.11 -8.74
CA SER A 159 22.07 0.21 -9.88
C SER A 159 20.74 -0.56 -9.90
N LEU A 160 20.30 -0.96 -11.10
CA LEU A 160 19.10 -1.79 -11.35
C LEU A 160 19.21 -3.22 -10.78
N GLU A 161 20.42 -3.78 -10.75
CA GLU A 161 20.67 -5.12 -10.21
C GLU A 161 20.35 -5.18 -8.71
N GLN A 162 20.73 -4.13 -7.97
CA GLN A 162 20.49 -4.03 -6.54
C GLN A 162 18.99 -3.94 -6.23
N ILE A 163 18.24 -3.17 -7.01
CA ILE A 163 16.78 -3.07 -6.94
C ILE A 163 16.13 -4.45 -7.13
N THR A 164 16.51 -5.17 -8.18
CA THR A 164 15.97 -6.51 -8.48
C THR A 164 16.26 -7.50 -7.36
N THR A 165 17.48 -7.43 -6.81
CA THR A 165 17.89 -8.20 -5.64
C THR A 165 17.02 -7.88 -4.43
N ASP A 166 16.64 -6.62 -4.24
CA ASP A 166 15.85 -6.17 -3.10
C ASP A 166 14.39 -6.60 -3.16
N ILE A 167 13.78 -6.51 -4.34
CA ILE A 167 12.46 -7.05 -4.62
C ILE A 167 12.44 -8.56 -4.31
N THR A 168 13.43 -9.30 -4.82
CA THR A 168 13.56 -10.74 -4.60
C THR A 168 13.73 -11.07 -3.12
N ASN A 169 14.57 -10.32 -2.41
CA ASN A 169 14.79 -10.50 -0.98
C ASN A 169 13.54 -10.18 -0.15
N ALA A 170 12.79 -9.13 -0.51
CA ALA A 170 11.52 -8.80 0.14
C ALA A 170 10.52 -9.94 -0.03
N ASN A 171 10.38 -10.47 -1.25
CA ASN A 171 9.47 -11.58 -1.54
C ASN A 171 9.85 -12.85 -0.75
N ASN A 172 11.15 -13.19 -0.71
CA ASN A 172 11.64 -14.32 0.07
C ASN A 172 11.39 -14.16 1.58
N LYS A 173 11.54 -12.94 2.11
CA LYS A 173 11.26 -12.65 3.52
C LYS A 173 9.79 -12.82 3.86
N ILE A 174 8.89 -12.33 3.01
CA ILE A 174 7.45 -12.43 3.29
C ILE A 174 6.96 -13.88 3.17
N GLN A 175 7.42 -14.62 2.16
CA GLN A 175 7.11 -16.04 2.00
C GLN A 175 7.55 -16.87 3.21
N LYS A 176 8.77 -16.63 3.72
CA LYS A 176 9.24 -17.27 4.97
C LYS A 176 8.38 -16.90 6.17
N LEU A 177 7.95 -15.64 6.29
CA LEU A 177 7.08 -15.18 7.37
C LEU A 177 5.71 -15.85 7.32
N LEU A 178 5.10 -15.92 6.14
CA LEU A 178 3.78 -16.52 5.92
C LEU A 178 3.80 -18.01 6.27
N ASN A 179 4.78 -18.75 5.75
CA ASN A 179 4.98 -20.16 6.09
C ASN A 179 5.22 -20.36 7.60
N ALA A 180 6.10 -19.58 8.23
CA ALA A 180 6.44 -19.80 9.63
C ALA A 180 5.34 -19.39 10.63
N LYS A 181 4.49 -18.41 10.31
CA LYS A 181 3.52 -17.83 11.26
C LYS A 181 2.07 -18.15 10.97
N PHE A 182 1.74 -18.51 9.73
CA PHE A 182 0.37 -18.77 9.30
C PHE A 182 0.19 -20.18 8.71
N GLU A 183 1.10 -21.12 9.00
CA GLU A 183 0.98 -22.52 8.57
C GLU A 183 -0.39 -23.13 8.91
N ASN A 184 -0.88 -22.89 10.13
CA ASN A 184 -2.16 -23.41 10.61
C ASN A 184 -3.38 -22.87 9.83
N TYR A 185 -3.19 -21.81 9.04
CA TYR A 185 -4.23 -21.20 8.21
C TYR A 185 -4.23 -21.74 6.77
N LYS A 186 -3.21 -22.49 6.34
CA LYS A 186 -3.07 -22.97 4.94
C LYS A 186 -4.18 -23.90 4.46
N ASN A 187 -4.84 -24.62 5.37
CA ASN A 187 -5.99 -25.47 5.04
C ASN A 187 -7.26 -24.66 4.73
N LYS A 188 -7.30 -23.39 5.15
CA LYS A 188 -8.45 -22.49 4.96
C LYS A 188 -8.17 -21.38 3.96
N PHE A 189 -6.90 -21.00 3.81
CA PHE A 189 -6.49 -19.85 3.02
C PHE A 189 -5.32 -20.18 2.10
N ILE A 190 -5.32 -19.55 0.93
CA ILE A 190 -4.20 -19.48 0.00
C ILE A 190 -3.57 -18.10 0.16
N PHE A 191 -2.24 -18.07 0.31
CA PHE A 191 -1.46 -16.85 0.40
C PHE A 191 -0.59 -16.72 -0.84
N ASP A 192 -0.82 -15.65 -1.62
CA ASP A 192 0.07 -15.24 -2.70
C ASP A 192 0.77 -13.95 -2.28
N SER A 193 2.03 -13.76 -2.66
CA SER A 193 2.72 -12.49 -2.47
C SER A 193 3.41 -12.03 -3.74
N CYS A 194 3.42 -10.72 -3.95
CA CYS A 194 4.29 -10.08 -4.91
C CYS A 194 5.01 -8.91 -4.24
N CYS A 195 6.14 -8.53 -4.82
CA CYS A 195 6.89 -7.36 -4.42
C CYS A 195 7.21 -6.59 -5.69
N GLU A 196 7.11 -5.27 -5.62
CA GLU A 196 7.29 -4.37 -6.77
C GLU A 196 8.07 -3.15 -6.31
N SER A 197 8.86 -2.55 -7.21
CA SER A 197 9.41 -1.22 -6.92
C SER A 197 8.33 -0.17 -6.96
N ILE A 198 8.55 0.91 -6.20
CA ILE A 198 7.75 2.11 -6.26
C ILE A 198 8.51 3.18 -7.09
N GLY A 199 7.82 3.74 -8.09
CA GLY A 199 8.30 4.72 -9.06
C GLY A 199 9.06 4.15 -10.27
N SER A 200 9.32 5.00 -11.28
CA SER A 200 9.97 4.63 -12.56
C SER A 200 11.47 4.33 -12.48
N TYR A 201 11.95 3.26 -13.11
CA TYR A 201 13.39 2.93 -13.17
C TYR A 201 14.20 3.76 -14.17
N SER A 202 13.53 4.60 -14.97
CA SER A 202 14.16 5.40 -16.04
C SER A 202 15.26 6.35 -15.58
N ASN A 203 15.38 6.61 -14.27
CA ASN A 203 16.28 7.62 -13.72
C ASN A 203 17.65 7.05 -13.27
N PHE A 204 17.89 5.73 -13.39
CA PHE A 204 19.11 5.06 -12.89
C PHE A 204 20.28 5.01 -13.89
N GLU A 205 20.34 5.91 -14.88
CA GLU A 205 21.45 5.97 -15.85
C GLU A 205 22.72 6.59 -15.20
N SER A 206 23.39 5.79 -14.37
CA SER A 206 24.73 5.96 -13.78
C SER A 206 24.91 6.95 -12.62
N SER A 207 25.43 6.44 -11.49
CA SER A 207 25.81 7.20 -10.28
C SER A 207 27.13 7.97 -10.40
N ASP A 208 27.88 7.78 -11.48
CA ASP A 208 29.23 8.33 -11.66
C ASP A 208 29.22 9.85 -11.91
N GLN A 209 28.03 10.46 -11.94
CA GLN A 209 27.89 11.91 -12.15
C GLN A 209 27.90 12.70 -10.83
N MET A 210 27.73 12.11 -9.64
CA MET A 210 27.44 12.91 -8.42
C MET A 210 28.57 13.83 -7.91
N ASP A 211 29.80 13.72 -8.43
CA ASP A 211 30.91 14.60 -8.05
C ASP A 211 30.83 15.95 -8.79
N GLY A 212 30.67 17.05 -8.03
CA GLY A 212 30.68 18.42 -8.55
C GLY A 212 29.30 19.11 -8.67
N TYR A 213 28.23 18.44 -8.22
CA TYR A 213 26.88 19.02 -8.18
C TYR A 213 26.68 19.96 -6.99
N GLU A 214 25.87 20.99 -7.18
CA GLU A 214 25.48 21.91 -6.11
C GLU A 214 24.56 21.19 -5.09
N PRO A 215 24.51 21.61 -3.81
CA PRO A 215 23.72 20.95 -2.77
C PRO A 215 22.22 20.78 -3.07
N LEU A 216 21.64 21.66 -3.88
CA LEU A 216 20.25 21.56 -4.35
C LEU A 216 20.09 20.43 -5.37
N ASP A 217 20.97 20.37 -6.36
CA ASP A 217 20.97 19.34 -7.39
C ASP A 217 21.25 17.96 -6.77
N LEU A 218 22.16 17.89 -5.79
CA LEU A 218 22.39 16.70 -4.96
C LEU A 218 21.13 16.27 -4.20
N GLY A 219 20.34 17.20 -3.69
CA GLY A 219 19.07 16.92 -3.01
C GLY A 219 18.04 16.29 -3.95
N GLU A 220 17.90 16.82 -5.16
CA GLU A 220 17.05 16.27 -6.21
C GLU A 220 17.54 14.87 -6.63
N LEU A 221 18.83 14.72 -6.90
CA LEU A 221 19.45 13.45 -7.31
C LEU A 221 19.37 12.36 -6.22
N ILE A 222 19.53 12.74 -4.94
CA ILE A 222 19.33 11.81 -3.81
C ILE A 222 17.87 11.38 -3.75
N SER A 223 16.92 12.30 -3.90
CA SER A 223 15.49 11.97 -3.90
C SER A 223 15.12 11.03 -5.06
N GLU A 224 15.76 11.16 -6.22
CA GLU A 224 15.57 10.27 -7.36
C GLU A 224 16.15 8.86 -7.12
N ASN A 225 17.17 8.74 -6.28
CA ASN A 225 17.86 7.49 -5.96
C ASN A 225 17.29 6.74 -4.75
N ILE A 226 16.29 7.28 -4.05
CA ILE A 226 15.61 6.56 -2.98
C ILE A 226 14.65 5.51 -3.58
N HIS A 227 14.89 4.25 -3.21
CA HIS A 227 14.07 3.13 -3.63
C HIS A 227 13.24 2.56 -2.48
N TYR A 228 11.97 2.29 -2.80
CA TYR A 228 11.04 1.58 -1.95
C TYR A 228 10.50 0.33 -2.67
N VAL A 229 10.27 -0.73 -1.89
CA VAL A 229 9.65 -1.97 -2.36
C VAL A 229 8.24 -2.07 -1.77
N GLY A 230 7.21 -1.99 -2.61
CA GLY A 230 5.85 -2.34 -2.24
C GLY A 230 5.73 -3.86 -2.08
N VAL A 231 5.22 -4.32 -0.94
CA VAL A 231 4.91 -5.73 -0.68
C VAL A 231 3.39 -5.89 -0.66
N VAL A 232 2.88 -6.81 -1.47
CA VAL A 232 1.46 -7.16 -1.51
C VAL A 232 1.31 -8.63 -1.14
N ILE A 233 0.37 -8.91 -0.26
CA ILE A 233 -0.07 -10.25 0.10
C ILE A 233 -1.54 -10.35 -0.25
N LYS A 234 -1.88 -11.26 -1.15
CA LYS A 234 -3.25 -11.64 -1.45
C LYS A 234 -3.60 -12.85 -0.60
N ILE A 235 -4.70 -12.77 0.13
CA ILE A 235 -5.26 -13.86 0.92
C ILE A 235 -6.56 -14.27 0.24
N THR A 236 -6.70 -15.54 -0.10
CA THR A 236 -7.91 -16.08 -0.73
C THR A 236 -8.46 -17.24 0.12
N LYS A 237 -9.77 -17.28 0.36
CA LYS A 237 -10.44 -18.44 0.96
C LYS A 237 -10.31 -19.65 0.03
N ARG A 238 -10.13 -20.84 0.62
CA ARG A 238 -10.23 -22.11 -0.09
C ARG A 238 -11.66 -22.60 -0.19
#